data_AF-A0A975LZ11-F1
#
_entry.id   AF-A0A975LZ11-F1
#
_cell.length_a   1.000
_cell.length_b   1.000
_cell.length_c   1.000
_cell.angle_alpha   90.00
_cell.angle_beta   90.00
_cell.angle_gamma   90.00
#
_symmetry.space_group_name_H-M   'P 1'
#
loop_
_entity.id
_entity.type
_entity.pdbx_description
1 polymer ?
#
loop_
_entity_poly.entity_id
_entity_poly.type
_entity_poly.pdbx_seq_one_letter_code
_entity_poly.pdbx_strand_id
1 'polypeptide(L)'
;MERSKLVGPLQSEEKLKKLEEEYTIILYKIIRHIIKELGQSAERQTIPFNYYDHWRKYSTRISIPKKEAIEIGYGNDKFIEVRGTVNRKFHIFEEYEAEKDGVEQIIFLIEPKLILESDKPSQNGKVNIYYEAISEEVKKHLRKLSKDEYDDLCEQIRINKMIEIPIVLPENIHPSSLYRYLKRQKTVFKNITGFRRPHIDSESRKKGYNLYVQIHGLDF
;
A
#
# COMPACT_ATOMS: atom_id res chain seq x y z
N MET A 1 -31.84 -3.65 -36.46
CA MET A 1 -31.69 -3.16 -35.07
C MET A 1 -30.83 -4.16 -34.33
N GLU A 2 -29.59 -3.76 -34.02
CA GLU A 2 -28.61 -4.61 -33.33
C GLU A 2 -29.06 -4.89 -31.89
N ARG A 3 -28.96 -6.16 -31.50
CA ARG A 3 -29.16 -6.60 -30.12
C ARG A 3 -28.09 -5.96 -29.25
N SER A 4 -28.52 -5.12 -28.31
CA SER A 4 -27.71 -4.64 -27.20
C SER A 4 -26.87 -5.77 -26.62
N LYS A 5 -25.54 -5.67 -26.74
CA LYS A 5 -24.58 -6.55 -26.09
C LYS A 5 -24.77 -6.42 -24.57
N LEU A 6 -25.60 -7.28 -24.00
CA LEU A 6 -25.78 -7.44 -22.57
C LEU A 6 -24.45 -7.97 -22.00
N VAL A 7 -23.59 -7.04 -21.58
CA VAL A 7 -22.49 -7.29 -20.65
C VAL A 7 -23.14 -7.85 -19.38
N GLY A 8 -22.86 -9.10 -19.05
CA GLY A 8 -23.54 -9.79 -17.95
C GLY A 8 -23.31 -9.10 -16.59
N PRO A 9 -24.24 -9.25 -15.62
CA PRO A 9 -24.21 -8.55 -14.33
C PRO A 9 -22.90 -8.73 -13.53
N LEU A 10 -22.22 -9.87 -13.71
CA LEU A 10 -20.92 -10.15 -13.08
C LEU A 10 -19.78 -9.26 -13.61
N GLN A 11 -19.75 -8.97 -14.91
CA GLN A 11 -18.72 -8.11 -15.50
C GLN A 11 -18.91 -6.64 -15.11
N SER A 12 -20.15 -6.20 -14.93
CA SER A 12 -20.44 -4.88 -14.38
C SER A 12 -20.04 -4.75 -12.90
N GLU A 13 -20.28 -5.77 -12.07
CA GLU A 13 -19.88 -5.74 -10.66
C GLU A 13 -18.36 -5.72 -10.47
N GLU A 14 -17.60 -6.54 -11.22
CA GLU A 14 -16.14 -6.51 -11.17
C GLU A 14 -15.57 -5.18 -11.63
N LYS A 15 -16.17 -4.58 -12.66
CA LYS A 15 -15.79 -3.25 -13.15
C LYS A 15 -16.03 -2.18 -12.08
N LEU A 16 -17.18 -2.19 -11.42
CA LEU A 16 -17.50 -1.26 -10.33
C LEU A 16 -16.57 -1.45 -9.14
N LYS A 17 -16.25 -2.68 -8.73
CA LYS A 17 -15.27 -2.95 -7.67
C LYS A 17 -13.88 -2.40 -8.00
N LYS A 18 -13.40 -2.60 -9.23
CA LYS A 18 -12.12 -2.01 -9.67
C LYS A 18 -12.13 -0.48 -9.61
N LEU A 19 -13.23 0.15 -10.05
CA LEU A 19 -13.40 1.59 -9.95
C LEU A 19 -13.45 2.07 -8.49
N GLU A 20 -14.12 1.33 -7.60
CA GLU A 20 -14.11 1.62 -6.15
C GLU A 20 -12.69 1.55 -5.58
N GLU A 21 -11.91 0.51 -5.92
CA GLU A 21 -10.52 0.35 -5.47
C GLU A 21 -9.61 1.47 -5.98
N GLU A 22 -9.68 1.77 -7.28
CA GLU A 22 -8.91 2.86 -7.89
C GLU A 22 -9.24 4.22 -7.27
N TYR A 23 -10.54 4.51 -7.06
CA TYR A 23 -10.97 5.74 -6.44
C TYR A 23 -10.55 5.82 -4.96
N THR A 24 -10.64 4.70 -4.24
CA THR A 24 -10.19 4.60 -2.85
C THR A 24 -8.68 4.89 -2.73
N ILE A 25 -7.86 4.44 -3.69
CA ILE A 25 -6.42 4.76 -3.74
C ILE A 25 -6.19 6.27 -3.90
N ILE A 26 -6.99 6.95 -4.71
CA ILE A 26 -6.91 8.41 -4.87
C ILE A 26 -7.24 9.11 -3.55
N LEU A 27 -8.32 8.70 -2.87
CA LEU A 27 -8.68 9.27 -1.57
C LEU A 27 -7.57 9.07 -0.54
N TYR A 28 -6.91 7.91 -0.51
CA TYR A 28 -5.76 7.70 0.37
C TYR A 28 -4.55 8.58 0.02
N LYS A 29 -4.30 8.87 -1.25
CA LYS A 29 -3.26 9.82 -1.64
C LYS A 29 -3.57 11.22 -1.12
N ILE A 30 -4.83 11.66 -1.23
CA ILE A 30 -5.27 12.95 -0.70
C ILE A 30 -5.08 13.00 0.83
N ILE A 31 -5.54 11.98 1.56
CA ILE A 31 -5.38 11.88 3.02
C ILE A 31 -3.91 11.94 3.42
N ARG A 32 -3.05 11.21 2.70
CA ARG A 32 -1.61 11.22 2.94
C ARG A 32 -1.00 12.60 2.69
N HIS A 33 -1.39 13.27 1.61
CA HIS A 33 -0.93 14.62 1.30
C HIS A 33 -1.31 15.61 2.42
N ILE A 34 -2.55 15.52 2.90
CA ILE A 34 -3.04 16.36 4.00
C ILE A 34 -2.23 16.14 5.30
N ILE A 35 -1.93 14.89 5.64
CA ILE A 35 -1.21 14.57 6.88
C ILE A 35 0.28 14.89 6.77
N LYS A 36 0.93 14.52 5.66
CA LYS A 36 2.40 14.62 5.52
C LYS A 36 2.88 15.96 5.02
N GLU A 37 2.15 16.57 4.08
CA GLU A 37 2.57 17.80 3.41
C GLU A 37 1.87 19.03 4.00
N LEU A 38 0.56 18.95 4.26
CA LEU A 38 -0.18 20.03 4.92
C LEU A 38 -0.06 19.99 6.46
N GLY A 39 0.58 18.95 7.01
CA GLY A 39 0.89 18.83 8.44
C GLY A 39 -0.33 18.74 9.36
N GLN A 40 -1.52 18.39 8.84
CA GLN A 40 -2.71 18.25 9.67
C GLN A 40 -2.60 16.98 10.52
N SER A 41 -2.95 17.12 11.81
CA SER A 41 -2.82 16.01 12.75
C SER A 41 -3.80 14.88 12.44
N ALA A 42 -3.26 13.66 12.41
CA ALA A 42 -4.00 12.40 12.36
C ALA A 42 -4.54 11.97 13.74
N GLU A 43 -4.25 12.73 14.81
CA GLU A 43 -4.69 12.40 16.16
C GLU A 43 -6.21 12.59 16.32
N ARG A 44 -6.77 11.90 17.31
CA ARG A 44 -8.20 11.99 17.63
C ARG A 44 -8.54 13.42 18.02
N GLN A 45 -9.43 14.05 17.26
CA GLN A 45 -10.06 15.31 17.65
C GLN A 45 -11.40 15.01 18.31
N THR A 46 -11.66 15.62 19.46
CA THR A 46 -12.95 15.51 20.14
C THR A 46 -13.89 16.54 19.53
N ILE A 47 -14.81 16.11 18.65
CA ILE A 47 -15.83 17.00 18.07
C ILE A 47 -16.97 17.20 19.11
N PRO A 48 -17.51 18.42 19.29
CA PRO A 48 -18.60 18.68 20.23
C PRO A 48 -19.80 17.76 20.02
N PHE A 49 -20.38 17.30 21.12
CA PHE A 49 -21.42 16.26 21.14
C PHE A 49 -22.78 16.79 20.67
N ASN A 50 -23.32 16.23 19.58
CA ASN A 50 -24.72 16.34 19.20
C ASN A 50 -25.31 14.92 19.01
N TYR A 51 -26.52 14.69 19.53
CA TYR A 51 -27.16 13.37 19.63
C TYR A 51 -27.37 12.67 18.27
N TYR A 52 -27.40 13.44 17.17
CA TYR A 52 -27.55 12.93 15.81
C TYR A 52 -26.23 12.50 15.13
N ASP A 53 -25.08 12.82 15.71
CA ASP A 53 -23.75 12.75 15.08
C ASP A 53 -22.75 11.88 15.85
N HIS A 54 -23.23 10.81 16.49
CA HIS A 54 -22.43 9.95 17.37
C HIS A 54 -21.13 9.38 16.73
N TRP A 55 -21.12 9.18 15.41
CA TRP A 55 -19.94 8.72 14.65
C TRP A 55 -18.91 9.84 14.39
N ARG A 56 -19.34 11.11 14.38
CA ARG A 56 -18.45 12.28 14.30
C ARG A 56 -17.60 12.47 15.57
N LYS A 57 -18.10 11.97 16.71
CA LYS A 57 -17.44 12.11 18.03
C LYS A 57 -16.01 11.55 18.11
N TYR A 58 -15.68 10.58 17.25
CA TYR A 58 -14.40 9.87 17.25
C TYR A 58 -13.64 9.98 15.93
N SER A 59 -14.07 10.86 15.03
CA SER A 59 -13.45 11.08 13.72
C SER A 59 -12.37 12.18 13.81
N THR A 60 -11.26 12.00 13.10
CA THR A 60 -10.31 13.08 12.87
C THR A 60 -10.81 13.90 11.69
N ARG A 61 -11.03 15.20 11.90
CA ARG A 61 -11.39 16.17 10.87
C ARG A 61 -10.11 16.65 10.18
N ILE A 62 -10.00 16.35 8.89
CA ILE A 62 -8.95 16.90 8.02
C ILE A 62 -9.58 17.55 6.80
N SER A 63 -8.88 18.50 6.19
CA SER A 63 -9.38 19.27 5.05
C SER A 63 -8.29 19.54 4.02
N ILE A 64 -8.71 19.73 2.77
CA ILE A 64 -7.85 20.13 1.65
C ILE A 64 -8.61 21.11 0.75
N PRO A 65 -7.95 22.13 0.17
CA PRO A 65 -8.54 22.94 -0.87
C PRO A 65 -9.07 22.08 -2.00
N LYS A 66 -10.30 22.35 -2.45
CA LYS A 66 -10.95 21.57 -3.52
C LYS A 66 -10.12 21.53 -4.80
N LYS A 67 -9.45 22.64 -5.12
CA LYS A 67 -8.55 22.72 -6.28
C LYS A 67 -7.41 21.69 -6.19
N GLU A 68 -6.75 21.59 -5.05
CA GLU A 68 -5.66 20.62 -4.81
C GLU A 68 -6.19 19.18 -4.85
N ALA A 69 -7.37 18.93 -4.27
CA ALA A 69 -7.99 17.61 -4.34
C ALA A 69 -8.34 17.20 -5.79
N ILE A 70 -8.80 18.14 -6.62
CA ILE A 70 -9.07 17.90 -8.05
C ILE A 70 -7.76 17.57 -8.78
N GLU A 71 -6.67 18.28 -8.51
CA GLU A 71 -5.35 17.99 -9.10
C GLU A 71 -4.86 16.57 -8.76
N ILE A 72 -5.14 16.09 -7.54
CA ILE A 72 -4.81 14.71 -7.11
C ILE A 72 -5.77 13.67 -7.71
N GLY A 73 -6.94 14.10 -8.21
CA GLY A 73 -7.86 13.28 -8.98
C GLY A 73 -9.25 13.06 -8.37
N TYR A 74 -9.61 13.76 -7.28
CA TYR A 74 -10.92 13.65 -6.61
C TYR A 74 -12.10 13.89 -7.57
N GLY A 75 -11.94 14.89 -8.45
CA GLY A 75 -12.97 15.33 -9.40
C GLY A 75 -13.13 14.46 -10.65
N ASN A 76 -12.35 13.39 -10.84
CA ASN A 76 -12.33 12.65 -12.10
C ASN A 76 -13.66 11.93 -12.41
N ASP A 77 -14.28 12.29 -13.54
CA ASP A 77 -15.58 11.79 -14.01
C ASP A 77 -15.63 10.27 -14.18
N LYS A 78 -14.48 9.61 -14.36
CA LYS A 78 -14.36 8.14 -14.40
C LYS A 78 -14.97 7.47 -13.17
N PHE A 79 -14.97 8.14 -12.02
CA PHE A 79 -15.44 7.59 -10.75
C PHE A 79 -16.84 8.02 -10.36
N ILE A 80 -17.58 8.74 -11.22
CA ILE A 80 -18.90 9.29 -10.88
C ILE A 80 -19.88 8.23 -10.35
N GLU A 81 -19.83 7.02 -10.93
CA GLU A 81 -20.68 5.89 -10.58
C GLU A 81 -20.38 5.31 -9.18
N VAL A 82 -19.14 5.43 -8.70
CA VAL A 82 -18.69 4.87 -7.41
C VAL A 82 -18.46 5.93 -6.34
N ARG A 83 -18.34 7.21 -6.74
CA ARG A 83 -17.96 8.34 -5.89
C ARG A 83 -18.87 8.47 -4.68
N GLY A 84 -20.19 8.42 -4.87
CA GLY A 84 -21.15 8.52 -3.78
C GLY A 84 -20.99 7.40 -2.74
N THR A 85 -20.82 6.16 -3.20
CA THR A 85 -20.66 4.98 -2.34
C THR A 85 -19.36 5.04 -1.55
N VAL A 86 -18.25 5.39 -2.21
CA VAL A 86 -16.93 5.45 -1.56
C VAL A 86 -16.83 6.68 -0.64
N ASN A 87 -17.31 7.86 -1.06
CA ASN A 87 -17.30 9.06 -0.23
C ASN A 87 -18.06 8.87 1.09
N ARG A 88 -19.15 8.09 1.09
CA ARG A 88 -19.88 7.74 2.31
C ARG A 88 -19.03 6.93 3.29
N LYS A 89 -18.13 6.05 2.81
CA LYS A 89 -17.22 5.25 3.66
C LYS A 89 -16.18 6.12 4.37
N PHE A 90 -15.75 7.20 3.73
CA PHE A 90 -14.79 8.17 4.27
C PHE A 90 -15.46 9.40 4.90
N HIS A 91 -16.80 9.40 4.96
CA HIS A 91 -17.63 10.51 5.42
C HIS A 91 -17.14 11.87 4.89
N ILE A 92 -16.99 11.95 3.57
CA ILE A 92 -16.49 13.14 2.89
C ILE A 92 -17.66 14.10 2.67
N PHE A 93 -17.45 15.36 3.07
CA PHE A 93 -18.38 16.45 2.84
C PHE A 93 -17.66 17.55 2.05
N GLU A 94 -18.30 18.02 0.99
CA GLU A 94 -17.92 19.27 0.36
C GLU A 94 -18.62 20.38 1.15
N GLU A 95 -17.91 20.99 2.08
CA GLU A 95 -18.44 22.12 2.84
C GLU A 95 -18.20 23.37 1.98
N TYR A 96 -19.28 23.85 1.36
CA TYR A 96 -19.28 25.07 0.55
C TYR A 96 -19.19 26.34 1.42
N GLU A 97 -19.22 26.20 2.75
CA GLU A 97 -19.15 27.31 3.71
C GLU A 97 -17.76 27.43 4.36
N ALA A 98 -16.92 28.22 3.70
CA ALA A 98 -15.94 29.19 4.22
C ALA A 98 -15.50 29.11 5.71
N GLU A 99 -14.78 28.08 6.15
CA GLU A 99 -14.09 28.12 7.45
C GLU A 99 -12.68 28.75 7.41
N LYS A 100 -12.05 28.91 6.23
CA LYS A 100 -10.81 29.68 6.05
C LYS A 100 -10.75 30.36 4.68
N ASP A 101 -10.68 31.69 4.67
CA ASP A 101 -10.20 32.51 3.55
C ASP A 101 -10.98 32.44 2.22
N GLY A 102 -12.24 31.99 2.21
CA GLY A 102 -13.11 32.00 1.02
C GLY A 102 -12.78 30.95 -0.05
N VAL A 103 -11.99 29.93 0.31
CA VAL A 103 -11.59 28.83 -0.57
C VAL A 103 -12.48 27.60 -0.31
N GLU A 104 -13.07 27.03 -1.37
CA GLU A 104 -13.83 25.77 -1.26
C GLU A 104 -12.94 24.64 -0.71
N GLN A 105 -13.40 23.95 0.33
CA GLN A 105 -12.67 22.87 1.00
C GLN A 105 -13.40 21.54 0.84
N ILE A 106 -12.63 20.46 0.74
CA ILE A 106 -13.13 19.11 0.90
C ILE A 106 -12.76 18.63 2.29
N ILE A 107 -13.76 18.21 3.05
CA ILE A 107 -13.61 17.80 4.44
C ILE A 107 -13.76 16.31 4.53
N PHE A 108 -12.81 15.70 5.22
CA PHE A 108 -12.82 14.29 5.53
C PHE A 108 -13.03 14.12 7.03
N LEU A 109 -14.04 13.33 7.39
CA LEU A 109 -14.25 12.85 8.75
C LEU A 109 -13.84 11.39 8.81
N ILE A 110 -12.57 11.15 9.16
CA ILE A 110 -11.97 9.83 9.03
C ILE A 110 -11.86 9.20 10.40
N GLU A 111 -12.25 7.93 10.52
CA GLU A 111 -11.94 7.19 11.74
C GLU A 111 -10.42 7.06 11.93
N PRO A 112 -9.90 7.20 13.15
CA PRO A 112 -8.48 6.98 13.45
C PRO A 112 -7.99 5.60 13.00
N LYS A 113 -8.87 4.58 13.02
CA LYS A 113 -8.57 3.25 12.50
C LYS A 113 -8.37 3.23 10.99
N LEU A 114 -9.14 4.02 10.22
CA LEU A 114 -8.99 4.16 8.77
C LEU A 114 -7.73 4.95 8.39
N ILE A 115 -7.30 5.91 9.21
CA ILE A 115 -6.01 6.61 9.03
C ILE A 115 -4.86 5.63 9.31
N LEU A 116 -4.93 4.87 10.41
CA LEU A 116 -3.97 3.80 10.71
C LEU A 116 -4.05 2.65 9.69
N GLU A 117 -5.20 2.43 9.06
CA GLU A 117 -5.36 1.51 7.94
C GLU A 117 -4.85 2.11 6.63
N SER A 118 -4.76 3.42 6.46
CA SER A 118 -4.14 4.06 5.28
C SER A 118 -2.61 3.96 5.29
N ASP A 119 -2.01 3.88 6.48
CA ASP A 119 -0.61 3.50 6.70
C ASP A 119 -0.40 1.98 6.72
N LYS A 120 -1.48 1.20 6.86
CA LYS A 120 -1.45 -0.23 6.60
C LYS A 120 -1.82 -0.42 5.14
N PRO A 121 -0.86 -0.56 4.24
CA PRO A 121 -1.23 -0.79 2.86
C PRO A 121 -2.19 -2.00 2.77
N SER A 122 -3.09 -1.96 1.77
CA SER A 122 -3.99 -3.08 1.45
C SER A 122 -3.24 -4.40 1.52
N GLN A 123 -3.87 -5.55 1.74
CA GLN A 123 -3.11 -6.81 1.76
C GLN A 123 -2.14 -6.92 0.57
N ASN A 124 -2.47 -6.36 -0.60
CA ASN A 124 -1.58 -6.21 -1.75
C ASN A 124 -0.52 -5.10 -1.61
N GLY A 125 -0.83 -3.91 -1.11
CA GLY A 125 0.20 -2.88 -0.92
C GLY A 125 1.20 -3.26 0.19
N LYS A 126 0.80 -4.04 1.21
CA LYS A 126 1.67 -4.51 2.29
C LYS A 126 2.66 -5.54 1.78
N VAL A 127 2.17 -6.39 0.88
CA VAL A 127 2.99 -7.32 0.09
C VAL A 127 3.99 -6.54 -0.75
N ASN A 128 3.59 -5.47 -1.44
CA ASN A 128 4.51 -4.66 -2.25
C ASN A 128 5.59 -3.97 -1.40
N ILE A 129 5.23 -3.32 -0.29
CA ILE A 129 6.23 -2.70 0.61
C ILE A 129 7.21 -3.76 1.14
N TYR A 130 6.70 -4.93 1.50
CA TYR A 130 7.54 -6.02 2.00
C TYR A 130 8.46 -6.56 0.90
N TYR A 131 7.94 -6.73 -0.31
CA TYR A 131 8.72 -7.18 -1.46
C TYR A 131 9.79 -6.15 -1.85
N GLU A 132 9.45 -4.88 -1.94
CA GLU A 132 10.39 -3.79 -2.24
C GLU A 132 11.52 -3.74 -1.22
N ALA A 133 11.20 -3.75 0.07
CA ALA A 133 12.20 -3.70 1.13
C ALA A 133 13.13 -4.92 1.13
N ILE A 134 12.61 -6.11 0.84
CA ILE A 134 13.43 -7.33 0.68
C ILE A 134 14.29 -7.24 -0.58
N SER A 135 13.72 -6.77 -1.69
CA SER A 135 14.41 -6.64 -2.98
C SER A 135 15.55 -5.65 -2.90
N GLU A 136 15.40 -4.54 -2.19
CA GLU A 136 16.48 -3.56 -1.98
C GLU A 136 17.66 -4.14 -1.20
N GLU A 137 17.40 -4.93 -0.14
CA GLU A 137 18.50 -5.60 0.58
C GLU A 137 19.17 -6.69 -0.26
N VAL A 138 18.41 -7.41 -1.10
CA VAL A 138 18.99 -8.34 -2.08
C VAL A 138 19.84 -7.59 -3.11
N LYS A 139 19.35 -6.50 -3.70
CA LYS A 139 20.09 -5.66 -4.65
C LYS A 139 21.37 -5.10 -4.03
N LYS A 140 21.32 -4.67 -2.77
CA LYS A 140 22.48 -4.20 -2.02
C LYS A 140 23.53 -5.28 -1.82
N HIS A 141 23.10 -6.54 -1.62
CA HIS A 141 24.03 -7.67 -1.60
C HIS A 141 24.66 -7.88 -2.97
N LEU A 142 23.85 -7.95 -4.03
CA LEU A 142 24.31 -8.17 -5.41
C LEU A 142 25.26 -7.08 -5.91
N ARG A 143 25.02 -5.80 -5.56
CA ARG A 143 25.89 -4.67 -5.93
C ARG A 143 27.29 -4.73 -5.31
N LYS A 144 27.49 -5.51 -4.25
CA LYS A 144 28.81 -5.67 -3.62
C LYS A 144 29.66 -6.75 -4.27
N LEU A 145 29.05 -7.59 -5.11
CA LEU A 145 29.74 -8.67 -5.79
C LEU A 145 30.57 -8.12 -6.94
N SER A 146 31.74 -8.69 -7.13
CA SER A 146 32.49 -8.56 -8.37
C SER A 146 31.73 -9.20 -9.53
N LYS A 147 32.17 -8.90 -10.76
CA LYS A 147 31.57 -9.48 -11.96
C LYS A 147 31.64 -11.01 -11.95
N ASP A 148 32.80 -11.55 -11.57
CA ASP A 148 33.03 -13.00 -11.51
C ASP A 148 32.12 -13.67 -10.45
N GLU A 149 32.00 -13.07 -9.26
CA GLU A 149 31.09 -13.58 -8.23
C GLU A 149 29.61 -13.52 -8.64
N TYR A 150 29.21 -12.50 -9.40
CA TYR A 150 27.85 -12.40 -9.92
C TYR A 150 27.57 -13.46 -10.99
N ASP A 151 28.52 -13.68 -11.91
CA ASP A 151 28.42 -14.69 -12.95
C ASP A 151 28.38 -16.11 -12.33
N ASP A 152 29.18 -16.36 -11.30
CA ASP A 152 29.14 -17.60 -10.51
C ASP A 152 27.78 -17.82 -9.85
N LEU A 153 27.15 -16.79 -9.28
CA LEU A 153 25.80 -16.90 -8.75
C LEU A 153 24.77 -17.24 -9.84
N CYS A 154 24.91 -16.66 -11.03
CA CYS A 154 24.04 -16.97 -12.16
C CYS A 154 24.13 -18.45 -12.54
N GLU A 155 25.36 -18.99 -12.62
CA GLU A 155 25.59 -20.41 -12.90
C GLU A 155 25.08 -21.31 -11.77
N GLN A 156 25.28 -20.91 -10.51
CA GLN A 156 24.73 -21.65 -9.36
C GLN A 156 23.20 -21.70 -9.39
N ILE A 157 22.51 -20.63 -9.80
CA ILE A 157 21.06 -20.66 -10.00
C ILE A 157 20.69 -21.64 -11.13
N ARG A 158 21.45 -21.69 -12.23
CA ARG A 158 21.18 -22.64 -13.33
C ARG A 158 21.34 -24.10 -12.89
N ILE A 159 22.34 -24.39 -12.06
CA ILE A 159 22.65 -25.74 -11.57
C ILE A 159 21.67 -26.14 -10.44
N ASN A 160 21.56 -25.31 -9.41
CA ASN A 160 20.84 -25.63 -8.18
C ASN A 160 19.37 -25.20 -8.21
N LYS A 161 18.94 -24.50 -9.27
CA LYS A 161 17.60 -23.87 -9.45
C LYS A 161 17.31 -22.72 -8.47
N MET A 162 18.08 -22.60 -7.41
CA MET A 162 17.90 -21.62 -6.35
C MET A 162 19.22 -21.37 -5.62
N ILE A 163 19.41 -20.15 -5.15
CA ILE A 163 20.48 -19.77 -4.23
C ILE A 163 19.90 -19.06 -3.00
N GLU A 164 20.68 -19.01 -1.93
CA GLU A 164 20.34 -18.29 -0.71
C GLU A 164 21.17 -17.02 -0.56
N ILE A 165 20.51 -15.86 -0.55
CA ILE A 165 21.16 -14.57 -0.30
C ILE A 165 20.92 -14.16 1.16
N PRO A 166 21.98 -13.94 1.96
CA PRO A 166 21.84 -13.42 3.32
C PRO A 166 21.52 -11.93 3.28
N ILE A 167 20.49 -11.52 4.02
CA ILE A 167 20.08 -10.13 4.20
C ILE A 167 19.88 -9.78 5.68
N VAL A 168 19.89 -8.47 5.95
CA VAL A 168 19.38 -7.92 7.20
C VAL A 168 17.91 -7.62 7.01
N LEU A 169 17.05 -8.37 7.70
CA LEU A 169 15.61 -8.18 7.70
C LEU A 169 15.29 -6.78 8.24
N PRO A 170 14.56 -5.95 7.48
CA PRO A 170 14.12 -4.64 7.94
C PRO A 170 13.24 -4.73 9.19
N GLU A 171 13.43 -3.82 10.14
CA GLU A 171 12.77 -3.85 11.47
C GLU A 171 11.23 -3.89 11.39
N ASN A 172 10.65 -3.26 10.38
CA ASN A 172 9.20 -3.18 10.17
C ASN A 172 8.58 -4.42 9.52
N ILE A 173 9.36 -5.47 9.27
CA ILE A 173 8.94 -6.68 8.56
C ILE A 173 8.94 -7.89 9.50
N HIS A 174 7.75 -8.44 9.73
CA HIS A 174 7.63 -9.68 10.48
C HIS A 174 7.80 -10.91 9.58
N PRO A 175 8.68 -11.88 9.94
CA PRO A 175 8.89 -13.09 9.14
C PRO A 175 7.62 -13.91 8.90
N SER A 176 6.74 -14.00 9.89
CA SER A 176 5.46 -14.72 9.75
C SER A 176 4.58 -14.14 8.63
N SER A 177 4.63 -12.82 8.43
CA SER A 177 3.95 -12.14 7.34
C SER A 177 4.61 -12.42 5.99
N LEU A 178 5.95 -12.49 5.92
CA LEU A 178 6.67 -12.86 4.70
C LEU A 178 6.27 -14.26 4.20
N TYR A 179 6.28 -15.27 5.06
CA TYR A 179 5.84 -16.62 4.68
C TYR A 179 4.39 -16.65 4.18
N ARG A 180 3.51 -15.90 4.84
CA ARG A 180 2.10 -15.79 4.44
C ARG A 180 1.95 -15.14 3.07
N TYR A 181 2.67 -14.05 2.82
CA TYR A 181 2.59 -13.31 1.56
C TYR A 181 3.20 -14.08 0.41
N LEU A 182 4.35 -14.71 0.60
CA LEU A 182 4.97 -15.57 -0.39
C LEU A 182 4.01 -16.67 -0.87
N LYS A 183 3.29 -17.33 0.06
CA LYS A 183 2.32 -18.37 -0.28
C LYS A 183 1.13 -17.85 -1.07
N ARG A 184 0.64 -16.64 -0.75
CA ARG A 184 -0.59 -16.07 -1.30
C ARG A 184 -0.38 -15.23 -2.56
N GLN A 185 0.81 -14.63 -2.72
CA GLN A 185 1.12 -13.60 -3.72
C GLN A 185 2.38 -13.97 -4.51
N LYS A 186 2.37 -15.15 -5.13
CA LYS A 186 3.51 -15.67 -5.91
C LYS A 186 3.92 -14.75 -7.07
N THR A 187 2.99 -13.98 -7.62
CA THR A 187 3.24 -13.03 -8.72
C THR A 187 4.11 -11.84 -8.28
N VAL A 188 3.91 -11.34 -7.06
CA VAL A 188 4.74 -10.25 -6.51
C VAL A 188 6.11 -10.79 -6.12
N PHE A 189 6.14 -11.93 -5.43
CA PHE A 189 7.37 -12.62 -5.05
C PHE A 189 7.94 -13.50 -6.16
N LYS A 190 7.80 -13.09 -7.44
CA LYS A 190 8.09 -13.95 -8.60
C LYS A 190 9.49 -14.58 -8.59
N ASN A 191 10.47 -13.91 -8.00
CA ASN A 191 11.87 -14.37 -7.96
C ASN A 191 12.26 -15.10 -6.67
N ILE A 192 11.39 -15.09 -5.67
CA ILE A 192 11.66 -15.60 -4.33
C ILE A 192 10.88 -16.90 -4.16
N THR A 193 11.57 -17.96 -3.78
CA THR A 193 10.97 -19.29 -3.56
C THR A 193 10.75 -19.58 -2.08
N GLY A 194 11.44 -18.86 -1.19
CA GLY A 194 11.40 -19.14 0.23
C GLY A 194 12.21 -18.18 1.08
N PHE A 195 12.08 -18.37 2.40
CA PHE A 195 12.88 -17.69 3.39
C PHE A 195 13.37 -18.70 4.41
N ARG A 196 14.58 -18.52 4.90
CA ARG A 196 15.17 -19.36 5.95
C ARG A 196 15.91 -18.51 6.94
N ARG A 197 15.83 -18.84 8.24
CA ARG A 197 16.66 -18.16 9.24
C ARG A 197 18.05 -18.78 9.28
N PRO A 198 19.13 -17.98 9.36
CA PRO A 198 20.46 -18.50 9.60
C PRO A 198 20.54 -19.21 10.94
N HIS A 199 21.34 -20.28 10.99
CA HIS A 199 21.68 -20.96 12.24
C HIS A 199 22.32 -19.97 13.20
N ILE A 200 22.13 -20.18 14.51
CA ILE A 200 22.60 -19.24 15.54
C ILE A 200 24.12 -19.02 15.45
N ASP A 201 24.87 -20.08 15.16
CA ASP A 201 26.34 -20.07 15.05
C ASP A 201 26.88 -19.79 13.64
N SER A 202 26.00 -19.50 12.67
CA SER A 202 26.45 -19.28 11.30
C SER A 202 27.26 -17.99 11.14
N GLU A 203 28.28 -18.02 10.27
CA GLU A 203 29.09 -16.84 9.92
C GLU A 203 28.23 -15.67 9.45
N SER A 204 27.16 -15.93 8.69
CA SER A 204 26.21 -14.90 8.28
C SER A 204 25.57 -14.18 9.46
N ARG A 205 25.25 -14.90 10.54
CA ARG A 205 24.68 -14.31 11.74
C ARG A 205 25.70 -13.52 12.55
N LYS A 206 26.95 -13.97 12.61
CA LYS A 206 28.07 -13.18 13.17
C LYS A 206 28.30 -11.88 12.40
N LYS A 207 28.06 -11.89 11.09
CA LYS A 207 28.10 -10.70 10.20
C LYS A 207 26.84 -9.83 10.27
N GLY A 208 25.87 -10.15 11.14
CA GLY A 208 24.65 -9.36 11.35
C GLY A 208 23.46 -9.72 10.45
N TYR A 209 23.59 -10.69 9.53
CA TYR A 209 22.48 -11.15 8.71
C TYR A 209 21.54 -12.06 9.51
N ASN A 210 20.24 -11.86 9.36
CA ASN A 210 19.21 -12.55 10.15
C ASN A 210 18.16 -13.28 9.30
N LEU A 211 18.27 -13.22 7.97
CA LEU A 211 17.42 -13.93 7.02
C LEU A 211 18.21 -14.35 5.77
N TYR A 212 17.98 -15.56 5.30
CA TYR A 212 18.30 -16.00 3.94
C TYR A 212 17.05 -15.89 3.07
N VAL A 213 17.20 -15.22 1.93
CA VAL A 213 16.19 -15.18 0.87
C VAL A 213 16.56 -16.22 -0.17
N GLN A 214 15.67 -17.19 -0.38
CA GLN A 214 15.84 -18.21 -1.41
C GLN A 214 15.33 -17.65 -2.73
N ILE A 215 16.22 -17.49 -3.70
CA ILE A 215 15.91 -16.87 -4.99
C ILE A 215 16.21 -17.83 -6.14
N HIS A 216 15.34 -17.86 -7.15
CA HIS A 216 15.52 -18.70 -8.35
C HIS A 216 15.86 -17.87 -9.60
N GLY A 217 16.00 -16.55 -9.45
CA GLY A 217 16.29 -15.61 -10.53
C GLY A 217 16.72 -14.27 -9.95
N LEU A 218 17.58 -13.55 -10.68
CA LEU A 218 18.21 -12.30 -10.23
C LEU A 218 17.52 -11.04 -10.79
N ASP A 219 16.41 -11.18 -11.51
CA ASP A 219 15.66 -10.09 -12.16
C ASP A 219 14.79 -9.28 -11.16
N PHE A 220 15.42 -8.55 -10.25
CA PHE A 220 14.80 -7.73 -9.20
C PHE A 220 14.69 -6.24 -9.56
#